data_AF-A0A7K1S6D1-F1
#
_entry.id   AF-A0A7K1S6D1-F1
#
_cell.length_a   1.000
_cell.length_b   1.000
_cell.length_c   1.000
_cell.angle_alpha   90.00
_cell.angle_beta   90.00
_cell.angle_gamma   90.00
#
_symmetry.space_group_name_H-M   'P 1'
#
loop_
_entity.id
_entity.type
_entity.pdbx_description
1 polymer ?
#
loop_
_entity_poly.entity_id
_entity_poly.type
_entity_poly.pdbx_seq_one_letter_code
_entity_poly.pdbx_strand_id
1 'polypeptide(L)'
;MTPSTSPQWTPQEIKFLEENYGITSIIELAKLLQKEPEDIRAMIEQKGLRESFLAVDSEDRRLKLMILLLLQENKRYLPNGWLLGLAMGQRILNSLVHQLKTGDTWLEEVEDEINSVLDAISQLYAFTPLLSVGDRLLGADHGQVYRITGREFVPADQWITYYYTYLYGGGDSPEEYDEEDWPEEDEVEGLTKLRLHDN
;
A
#
# COMPACT_ATOMS: atom_id res chain seq x y z
N MET A 1 42.21 -1.09 16.38
CA MET A 1 41.27 -0.12 15.77
C MET A 1 41.71 0.09 14.34
N THR A 2 41.07 -0.59 13.39
CA THR A 2 41.25 -0.30 11.97
C THR A 2 40.54 1.03 11.67
N PRO A 3 41.18 1.96 10.93
CA PRO A 3 40.49 3.16 10.50
C PRO A 3 39.32 2.76 9.61
N SER A 4 38.10 3.04 10.06
CA SER A 4 36.89 2.90 9.24
C SER A 4 36.91 4.04 8.22
N THR A 5 37.31 3.74 6.99
CA THR A 5 37.21 4.68 5.89
C THR A 5 35.74 4.81 5.53
N SER A 6 35.11 5.93 5.89
CA SER A 6 33.73 6.22 5.48
C SER A 6 33.61 6.07 3.96
N PRO A 7 32.60 5.34 3.44
CA PRO A 7 32.48 5.15 2.01
C PRO A 7 32.30 6.49 1.30
N GLN A 8 32.97 6.64 0.16
CA GLN A 8 32.84 7.82 -0.66
C GLN A 8 31.49 7.79 -1.39
N TRP A 9 30.72 8.87 -1.26
CA TRP A 9 29.42 9.04 -1.90
C TRP A 9 29.55 9.89 -3.15
N THR A 10 28.98 9.41 -4.25
CA THR A 10 28.89 10.12 -5.52
C THR A 10 27.65 11.02 -5.57
N PRO A 11 27.65 12.08 -6.39
CA PRO A 11 26.44 12.89 -6.59
C PRO A 11 25.23 12.09 -7.09
N GLN A 12 25.47 11.04 -7.88
CA GLN A 12 24.42 10.17 -8.42
C GLN A 12 23.78 9.31 -7.32
N GLU A 13 24.59 8.71 -6.45
CA GLU A 13 24.08 7.93 -5.29
C GLU A 13 23.31 8.82 -4.32
N ILE A 14 23.76 10.05 -4.08
CA ILE A 14 23.06 11.01 -3.21
C ILE A 14 21.70 11.37 -3.83
N LYS A 15 21.67 11.70 -5.11
CA LYS A 15 20.42 12.03 -5.81
C LYS A 15 19.46 10.84 -5.79
N PHE A 16 19.94 9.63 -6.05
CA PHE A 16 19.14 8.41 -5.96
C PHE A 16 18.57 8.20 -4.56
N LEU A 17 19.38 8.38 -3.52
CA LEU A 17 18.93 8.30 -2.13
C LEU A 17 17.84 9.35 -1.85
N GLU A 18 18.00 10.60 -2.29
CA GLU A 18 17.02 11.68 -2.11
C GLU A 18 15.68 11.37 -2.79
N GLU A 19 15.70 10.79 -3.99
CA GLU A 19 14.50 10.46 -4.77
C GLU A 19 13.76 9.22 -4.23
N ASN A 20 14.46 8.29 -3.57
CA ASN A 20 13.89 7.01 -3.12
C ASN A 20 13.70 6.92 -1.61
N TYR A 21 14.28 7.84 -0.82
CA TYR A 21 14.15 7.83 0.62
C TYR A 21 12.71 8.10 1.05
N GLY A 22 12.14 7.17 1.82
CA GLY A 22 10.74 7.22 2.26
C GLY A 22 9.78 6.38 1.41
N ILE A 23 10.19 6.00 0.21
CA ILE A 23 9.48 5.06 -0.66
C ILE A 23 10.03 3.65 -0.45
N THR A 24 11.37 3.53 -0.47
CA THR A 24 12.10 2.26 -0.41
C THR A 24 12.67 2.02 0.98
N SER A 25 12.72 0.77 1.44
CA SER A 25 13.27 0.46 2.75
C SER A 25 14.78 0.70 2.80
N ILE A 26 15.34 1.03 3.98
CA ILE A 26 16.80 1.25 4.15
C ILE A 26 17.61 0.02 3.70
N ILE A 27 17.08 -1.18 3.91
CA ILE A 27 17.75 -2.43 3.54
C ILE A 27 17.82 -2.59 2.02
N GLU A 28 16.77 -2.22 1.30
CA GLU A 28 16.77 -2.25 -0.17
C GLU A 28 17.65 -1.14 -0.74
N LEU A 29 17.58 0.07 -0.19
CA LEU A 29 18.48 1.17 -0.57
C LEU A 29 19.95 0.78 -0.39
N ALA A 30 20.28 0.11 0.70
CA ALA A 30 21.63 -0.41 0.96
C ALA A 30 22.08 -1.40 -0.13
N LYS A 31 21.20 -2.34 -0.52
CA LYS A 31 21.47 -3.29 -1.61
C LYS A 31 21.66 -2.59 -2.96
N LEU A 32 20.76 -1.67 -3.31
CA LEU A 32 20.77 -0.95 -4.60
C LEU A 32 22.01 -0.07 -4.74
N LEU A 33 22.42 0.60 -3.67
CA LEU A 33 23.59 1.47 -3.66
C LEU A 33 24.91 0.73 -3.35
N GLN A 34 24.85 -0.58 -3.09
CA GLN A 34 25.99 -1.39 -2.66
C GLN A 34 26.72 -0.77 -1.45
N LYS A 35 25.95 -0.27 -0.47
CA LYS A 35 26.45 0.29 0.79
C LYS A 35 25.93 -0.53 1.97
N GLU A 36 26.54 -0.36 3.14
CA GLU A 36 25.98 -0.91 4.36
C GLU A 36 24.76 -0.07 4.83
N PRO A 37 23.75 -0.69 5.45
CA PRO A 37 22.60 0.03 6.00
C PRO A 37 22.97 1.16 6.98
N GLU A 38 24.11 1.03 7.66
CA GLU A 38 24.65 2.05 8.57
C GLU A 38 25.11 3.30 7.82
N ASP A 39 25.75 3.14 6.67
CA ASP A 39 26.18 4.26 5.82
C ASP A 39 24.98 5.01 5.24
N ILE A 40 23.93 4.28 4.85
CA ILE A 40 22.67 4.87 4.38
C ILE A 40 22.08 5.76 5.48
N ARG A 41 21.98 5.26 6.71
CA ARG A 41 21.46 6.05 7.86
C ARG A 41 22.32 7.28 8.14
N ALA A 42 23.64 7.13 8.12
CA ALA A 42 24.56 8.23 8.35
C ALA A 42 24.41 9.32 7.27
N MET A 43 24.25 8.94 6.00
CA MET A 43 24.04 9.90 4.91
C MET A 43 22.68 10.59 4.99
N ILE A 44 21.61 9.85 5.33
CA ILE A 44 20.27 10.43 5.58
C ILE A 44 20.34 11.51 6.66
N GLU A 45 21.04 11.23 7.76
CA GLU A 45 21.22 12.17 8.86
C GLU A 45 22.08 13.37 8.43
N GLN A 46 23.21 13.12 7.75
CA GLN A 46 24.10 14.16 7.23
C GLN A 46 23.38 15.13 6.28
N LYS A 47 22.46 14.62 5.45
CA LYS A 47 21.69 15.40 4.49
C LYS A 47 20.43 16.05 5.08
N GLY A 48 20.10 15.76 6.35
CA GLY A 48 18.87 16.25 6.96
C GLY A 48 17.60 15.67 6.33
N LEU A 49 17.70 14.56 5.58
CA LEU A 49 16.56 13.95 4.89
C LEU A 49 15.52 13.43 5.87
N ARG A 50 15.92 13.10 7.10
CA ARG A 50 15.00 12.71 8.15
C ARG A 50 14.02 13.83 8.52
N GLU A 51 14.49 15.07 8.54
CA GLU A 51 13.66 16.23 8.88
C GLU A 51 12.83 16.68 7.68
N SER A 52 13.39 16.65 6.46
CA SER A 52 12.64 16.98 5.24
C SER A 52 11.54 15.96 4.94
N PHE A 53 11.79 14.67 5.16
CA PHE A 53 10.78 13.63 5.06
C PHE A 53 9.67 13.84 6.08
N LEU A 54 10.00 14.14 7.35
CA LEU A 54 8.99 14.45 8.37
C LEU A 54 8.21 15.75 8.08
N ALA A 55 8.79 16.70 7.34
CA ALA A 55 8.16 17.98 7.00
C ALA A 55 7.23 17.89 5.78
N VAL A 56 7.66 17.20 4.72
CA VAL A 56 6.87 17.00 3.48
C VAL A 56 5.78 15.94 3.68
N ASP A 57 5.92 15.06 4.69
CA ASP A 57 4.98 13.97 5.01
C ASP A 57 4.00 14.32 6.14
N SER A 58 3.94 15.56 6.66
CA SER A 58 2.99 15.85 7.75
C SER A 58 1.53 15.76 7.30
N GLU A 59 1.22 16.26 6.10
CA GLU A 59 -0.13 16.22 5.56
C GLU A 59 -0.47 14.86 4.95
N ASP A 60 0.41 14.29 4.12
CA ASP A 60 0.20 12.96 3.53
C ASP A 60 0.01 11.91 4.62
N ARG A 61 0.91 11.89 5.61
CA ARG A 61 0.76 11.00 6.78
C ARG A 61 -0.50 11.30 7.57
N ARG A 62 -0.86 12.57 7.77
CA ARG A 62 -2.12 12.92 8.44
C ARG A 62 -3.32 12.35 7.69
N LEU A 63 -3.40 12.55 6.38
CA LEU A 63 -4.48 12.04 5.54
C LEU A 63 -4.50 10.50 5.51
N LYS A 64 -3.33 9.86 5.38
CA LYS A 64 -3.22 8.40 5.50
C LYS A 64 -3.77 7.89 6.83
N LEU A 65 -3.38 8.53 7.93
CA LEU A 65 -3.88 8.18 9.26
C LEU A 65 -5.38 8.40 9.38
N MET A 66 -5.92 9.47 8.80
CA MET A 66 -7.36 9.73 8.78
C MET A 66 -8.12 8.64 8.01
N ILE A 67 -7.64 8.23 6.82
CA ILE A 67 -8.25 7.12 6.06
C ILE A 67 -8.14 5.80 6.82
N LEU A 68 -6.98 5.52 7.44
CA LEU A 68 -6.80 4.30 8.24
C LEU A 68 -7.71 4.28 9.48
N LEU A 69 -7.94 5.44 10.12
CA LEU A 69 -8.90 5.57 11.21
C LEU A 69 -10.33 5.33 10.71
N LEU A 70 -10.72 5.88 9.55
CA LEU A 70 -12.03 5.58 8.96
C LEU A 70 -12.23 4.07 8.72
N LEU A 71 -11.23 3.38 8.17
CA LEU A 71 -11.29 1.92 7.97
C LEU A 71 -11.38 1.16 9.31
N GLN A 72 -10.75 1.65 10.37
CA GLN A 72 -10.78 1.04 11.69
C GLN A 72 -12.11 1.28 12.42
N GLU A 73 -12.69 2.48 12.28
CA GLU A 73 -13.94 2.89 12.94
C GLU A 73 -15.16 2.33 12.23
N ASN A 74 -15.10 2.18 10.90
CA ASN A 74 -16.16 1.61 10.10
C ASN A 74 -16.02 0.09 10.00
N LYS A 75 -16.81 -0.60 10.83
CA LYS A 75 -16.95 -2.05 10.82
C LYS A 75 -18.43 -2.44 10.84
N ARG A 76 -18.74 -3.68 10.47
CA ARG A 76 -20.12 -4.22 10.50
C ARG A 76 -20.15 -5.54 11.25
N TYR A 77 -21.16 -5.72 12.09
CA TYR A 77 -21.46 -7.04 12.62
C TYR A 77 -22.29 -7.81 11.60
N LEU A 78 -21.82 -9.01 11.26
CA LEU A 78 -22.55 -9.96 10.46
C LEU A 78 -23.61 -10.67 11.32
N PRO A 79 -24.68 -11.24 10.71
CA PRO A 79 -25.75 -11.92 11.45
C PRO A 79 -25.29 -13.09 12.35
N ASN A 80 -24.12 -13.68 12.05
CA ASN A 80 -23.52 -14.75 12.83
C ASN A 80 -22.63 -14.25 13.98
N GLY A 81 -22.59 -12.95 14.24
CA GLY A 81 -21.79 -12.31 15.29
C GLY A 81 -20.37 -11.93 14.87
N TRP A 82 -19.94 -12.27 13.66
CA TRP A 82 -18.59 -11.92 13.18
C TRP A 82 -18.47 -10.43 12.87
N LEU A 83 -17.28 -9.88 13.08
CA LEU A 83 -16.95 -8.51 12.73
C LEU A 83 -16.34 -8.46 11.33
N LEU A 84 -16.93 -7.65 10.46
CA LEU A 84 -16.47 -7.36 9.11
C LEU A 84 -15.75 -6.00 9.10
N GLY A 85 -14.55 -5.97 8.54
CA GLY A 85 -13.79 -4.75 8.27
C GLY A 85 -13.22 -4.71 6.86
N LEU A 86 -12.71 -3.54 6.47
CA LEU A 86 -12.01 -3.33 5.22
C LEU A 86 -10.54 -3.00 5.46
N ALA A 87 -9.71 -3.34 4.48
CA ALA A 87 -8.34 -2.89 4.37
C ALA A 87 -8.06 -2.43 2.94
N MET A 88 -7.16 -1.46 2.80
CA MET A 88 -6.73 -0.93 1.53
C MET A 88 -5.24 -1.17 1.33
N GLY A 89 -4.84 -1.46 0.10
CA GLY A 89 -3.43 -1.52 -0.28
C GLY A 89 -2.78 -0.13 -0.34
N GLN A 90 -1.46 -0.07 -0.20
CA GLN A 90 -0.71 1.19 -0.17
C GLN A 90 -0.94 2.06 -1.42
N ARG A 91 -1.10 1.46 -2.60
CA ARG A 91 -1.37 2.16 -3.86
C ARG A 91 -2.68 2.95 -3.81
N ILE A 92 -3.76 2.34 -3.34
CA ILE A 92 -5.08 2.98 -3.22
C ILE A 92 -5.01 4.08 -2.18
N LEU A 93 -4.40 3.80 -1.04
CA LEU A 93 -4.22 4.78 0.03
C LEU A 93 -3.46 6.02 -0.47
N ASN A 94 -2.39 5.84 -1.25
CA ASN A 94 -1.66 6.96 -1.87
C ASN A 94 -2.52 7.71 -2.89
N SER A 95 -3.33 7.01 -3.69
CA SER A 95 -4.24 7.63 -4.66
C SER A 95 -5.30 8.50 -3.98
N LEU A 96 -5.94 7.99 -2.92
CA LEU A 96 -6.92 8.76 -2.14
C LEU A 96 -6.29 9.98 -1.47
N VAL A 97 -5.09 9.84 -0.91
CA VAL A 97 -4.33 10.97 -0.35
C VAL A 97 -4.06 12.04 -1.41
N HIS A 98 -3.69 11.62 -2.63
CA HIS A 98 -3.51 12.56 -3.74
C HIS A 98 -4.81 13.29 -4.06
N GLN A 99 -5.93 12.56 -4.23
CA GLN A 99 -7.24 13.15 -4.54
C GLN A 99 -7.73 14.12 -3.45
N LEU A 100 -7.52 13.78 -2.18
CA LEU A 100 -7.86 14.67 -1.04
C LEU A 100 -7.03 15.96 -1.07
N LYS A 101 -5.76 15.88 -1.49
CA LYS A 101 -4.89 17.06 -1.59
C LYS A 101 -5.21 17.94 -2.79
N THR A 102 -5.61 17.35 -3.91
CA THR A 102 -6.00 18.07 -5.12
C THR A 102 -7.42 18.63 -5.03
N GLY A 103 -8.22 18.14 -4.08
CA GLY A 103 -9.64 18.50 -3.93
C GLY A 103 -10.55 17.76 -4.92
N ASP A 104 -10.06 16.66 -5.51
CA ASP A 104 -10.85 15.79 -6.38
C ASP A 104 -11.83 14.91 -5.60
N THR A 105 -11.59 14.75 -4.29
CA THR A 105 -12.50 14.08 -3.36
C THR A 105 -12.42 14.71 -1.97
N TRP A 106 -13.37 14.34 -1.11
CA TRP A 106 -13.46 14.77 0.29
C TRP A 106 -13.42 13.58 1.24
N LEU A 107 -13.05 13.81 2.50
CA LEU A 107 -12.92 12.73 3.47
C LEU A 107 -14.28 12.05 3.73
N GLU A 108 -15.34 12.83 3.72
CA GLU A 108 -16.72 12.38 3.86
C GLU A 108 -17.12 11.43 2.72
N GLU A 109 -16.68 11.70 1.49
CA GLU A 109 -16.94 10.83 0.33
C GLU A 109 -16.19 9.49 0.46
N VAL A 110 -14.95 9.53 0.97
CA VAL A 110 -14.17 8.31 1.26
C VAL A 110 -14.85 7.47 2.34
N GLU A 111 -15.39 8.12 3.38
CA GLU A 111 -16.16 7.45 4.42
C GLU A 111 -17.45 6.82 3.88
N ASP A 112 -18.21 7.55 3.06
CA ASP A 112 -19.43 7.06 2.41
C ASP A 112 -19.12 5.85 1.50
N GLU A 113 -18.01 5.90 0.77
CA GLU A 113 -17.53 4.79 -0.06
C GLU A 113 -17.20 3.54 0.78
N ILE A 114 -16.44 3.69 1.86
CA ILE A 114 -16.12 2.60 2.80
C ILE A 114 -17.40 1.97 3.34
N ASN A 115 -18.36 2.80 3.76
CA ASN A 115 -19.65 2.35 4.28
C ASN A 115 -20.48 1.61 3.23
N SER A 116 -20.53 2.13 2.00
CA SER A 116 -21.23 1.49 0.89
C SER A 116 -20.67 0.10 0.58
N VAL A 117 -19.34 -0.05 0.52
CA VAL A 117 -18.68 -1.36 0.30
C VAL A 117 -18.98 -2.32 1.46
N LEU A 118 -18.85 -1.87 2.71
CA LEU A 118 -19.17 -2.69 3.89
C LEU A 118 -20.63 -3.17 3.88
N ASP A 119 -21.57 -2.29 3.58
CA ASP A 119 -22.99 -2.61 3.55
C ASP A 119 -23.30 -3.58 2.40
N ALA A 120 -22.68 -3.42 1.24
CA ALA A 120 -22.81 -4.35 0.12
C ALA A 120 -22.30 -5.76 0.50
N ILE A 121 -21.11 -5.87 1.10
CA ILE A 121 -20.56 -7.15 1.54
C ILE A 121 -21.45 -7.78 2.62
N SER A 122 -21.91 -6.98 3.59
CA SER A 122 -22.78 -7.44 4.68
C SER A 122 -24.12 -7.96 4.15
N GLN A 123 -24.70 -7.31 3.15
CA GLN A 123 -25.93 -7.78 2.49
C GLN A 123 -25.68 -9.07 1.72
N LEU A 124 -24.58 -9.15 0.97
CA LEU A 124 -24.21 -10.36 0.23
C LEU A 124 -23.98 -11.56 1.15
N TYR A 125 -23.46 -11.34 2.35
CA TYR A 125 -23.30 -12.39 3.37
C TYR A 125 -24.62 -13.11 3.71
N ALA A 126 -25.77 -12.45 3.54
CA ALA A 126 -27.07 -13.10 3.73
C ALA A 126 -27.40 -14.13 2.64
N PHE A 127 -26.74 -14.05 1.48
CA PHE A 127 -27.03 -14.86 0.30
C PHE A 127 -25.89 -15.81 -0.08
N THR A 128 -24.64 -15.44 0.21
CA THR A 128 -23.44 -16.25 -0.05
C THR A 128 -22.66 -16.45 1.24
N PRO A 129 -22.08 -17.64 1.48
CA PRO A 129 -21.32 -17.90 2.69
C PRO A 129 -20.17 -16.91 2.86
N LEU A 130 -19.45 -16.52 1.79
CA LEU A 130 -18.35 -15.55 1.79
C LEU A 130 -18.02 -15.08 0.36
N LEU A 131 -17.57 -13.83 0.20
CA LEU A 131 -16.91 -13.39 -1.04
C LEU A 131 -15.51 -14.01 -1.18
N SER A 132 -15.16 -14.34 -2.41
CA SER A 132 -13.87 -14.89 -2.85
C SER A 132 -12.95 -13.79 -3.37
N VAL A 133 -11.63 -14.06 -3.32
CA VAL A 133 -10.65 -13.20 -4.00
C VAL A 133 -10.94 -13.23 -5.50
N GLY A 134 -11.00 -12.06 -6.12
CA GLY A 134 -11.38 -11.87 -7.52
C GLY A 134 -12.83 -11.47 -7.73
N ASP A 135 -13.71 -11.65 -6.74
CA ASP A 135 -15.11 -11.19 -6.83
C ASP A 135 -15.15 -9.68 -7.04
N ARG A 136 -16.14 -9.24 -7.82
CA ARG A 136 -16.33 -7.85 -8.21
C ARG A 136 -17.66 -7.33 -7.69
N LEU A 137 -17.62 -6.19 -7.00
CA LEU A 137 -18.80 -5.45 -6.55
C LEU A 137 -18.91 -4.22 -7.44
N LEU A 138 -20.11 -3.97 -7.96
CA LEU A 138 -20.38 -2.76 -8.73
C LEU A 138 -20.83 -1.68 -7.74
N GLY A 139 -20.13 -0.54 -7.76
CA GLY A 139 -20.55 0.66 -7.03
C GLY A 139 -21.87 1.19 -7.60
N ALA A 140 -22.62 1.90 -6.76
CA ALA A 140 -23.90 2.51 -7.16
C ALA A 140 -23.71 3.61 -8.22
N ASP A 141 -22.57 4.30 -8.19
CA ASP A 141 -22.30 5.46 -9.03
C ASP A 141 -21.14 5.20 -10.01
N HIS A 142 -21.29 5.73 -11.22
CA HIS A 142 -20.22 5.93 -12.22
C HIS A 142 -19.41 4.71 -12.69
N GLY A 143 -19.93 3.49 -12.59
CA GLY A 143 -19.25 2.31 -13.13
C GLY A 143 -17.97 1.95 -12.38
N GLN A 144 -17.86 2.37 -11.12
CA GLN A 144 -16.81 1.90 -10.22
C GLN A 144 -16.98 0.39 -9.98
N VAL A 145 -15.87 -0.34 -10.13
CA VAL A 145 -15.85 -1.78 -9.86
C VAL A 145 -14.86 -2.05 -8.74
N TYR A 146 -15.36 -2.48 -7.60
CA TYR A 146 -14.54 -2.93 -6.48
C TYR A 146 -14.16 -4.39 -6.69
N ARG A 147 -12.87 -4.69 -6.75
CA ARG A 147 -12.36 -6.05 -6.80
C ARG A 147 -11.83 -6.45 -5.43
N ILE A 148 -12.29 -7.59 -4.91
CA ILE A 148 -11.70 -8.19 -3.72
C ILE A 148 -10.33 -8.75 -4.09
N THR A 149 -9.27 -8.21 -3.49
CA THR A 149 -7.87 -8.61 -3.75
C THR A 149 -7.33 -9.56 -2.69
N GLY A 150 -7.98 -9.61 -1.53
CA GLY A 150 -7.52 -10.43 -0.41
C GLY A 150 -8.59 -10.58 0.65
N ARG A 151 -8.34 -11.50 1.57
CA ARG A 151 -9.25 -11.86 2.66
C ARG A 151 -8.45 -12.43 3.82
N GLU A 152 -8.62 -11.89 5.01
CA GLU A 152 -8.01 -12.38 6.24
C GLU A 152 -9.11 -12.85 7.22
N PHE A 153 -8.88 -13.99 7.86
CA PHE A 153 -9.73 -14.52 8.92
C PHE A 153 -8.95 -14.61 10.22
N VAL A 154 -9.54 -14.08 11.28
CA VAL A 154 -9.04 -14.24 12.64
C VAL A 154 -10.13 -14.93 13.47
N PRO A 155 -10.18 -16.28 13.47
CA PRO A 155 -11.28 -17.03 14.09
C PRO A 155 -11.43 -16.81 15.59
N ALA A 156 -10.31 -16.59 16.30
CA ALA A 156 -10.31 -16.36 17.74
C ALA A 156 -11.11 -15.10 18.12
N ASP A 157 -11.04 -14.08 17.27
CA ASP A 157 -11.68 -12.77 17.46
C ASP A 157 -12.97 -12.63 16.62
N GLN A 158 -13.36 -13.70 15.89
CA GLN A 158 -14.49 -13.71 14.96
C GLN A 158 -14.43 -12.54 13.96
N TRP A 159 -13.25 -12.24 13.43
CA TRP A 159 -13.01 -11.09 12.54
C TRP A 159 -12.68 -11.55 11.12
N ILE A 160 -13.34 -10.94 10.13
CA ILE A 160 -13.00 -11.01 8.71
C ILE A 160 -12.60 -9.61 8.21
N THR A 161 -11.46 -9.52 7.53
CA THR A 161 -11.03 -8.31 6.82
C THR A 161 -10.98 -8.60 5.32
N TYR A 162 -11.63 -7.74 4.53
CA TYR A 162 -11.51 -7.78 3.07
C TYR A 162 -10.55 -6.69 2.58
N TYR A 163 -9.63 -7.10 1.71
CA TYR A 163 -8.80 -6.18 0.95
C TYR A 163 -9.46 -5.94 -0.39
N TYR A 164 -9.56 -4.68 -0.80
CA TYR A 164 -10.18 -4.34 -2.06
C TYR A 164 -9.40 -3.29 -2.83
N THR A 165 -9.67 -3.19 -4.13
CA THR A 165 -9.25 -2.10 -5.02
C THR A 165 -10.43 -1.64 -5.84
N TYR A 166 -10.48 -0.37 -6.23
CA TYR A 166 -11.42 0.11 -7.24
C TYR A 166 -10.77 0.09 -8.63
N LEU A 167 -11.58 -0.17 -9.66
CA LEU A 167 -11.25 -0.03 -11.07
C LEU A 167 -12.19 1.03 -11.64
N TYR A 168 -11.67 2.07 -12.27
CA TYR A 168 -12.49 3.02 -13.00
C TYR A 168 -12.90 2.39 -14.34
N GLY A 169 -14.19 2.39 -14.65
CA GLY A 169 -14.77 1.80 -15.86
C GLY A 169 -14.39 2.48 -17.19
N GLY A 170 -13.35 3.32 -17.20
CA GLY A 170 -12.84 3.98 -18.38
C GLY A 170 -11.80 3.13 -19.09
N GLY A 171 -12.20 2.00 -19.69
CA GLY A 171 -11.42 1.36 -20.76
C GLY A 171 -10.02 0.82 -20.44
N ASP A 172 -9.45 1.10 -19.26
CA ASP A 172 -8.23 0.48 -18.78
C ASP A 172 -8.56 -1.00 -18.56
N SER A 173 -8.33 -1.79 -19.60
CA SER A 173 -8.25 -3.21 -19.45
C SER A 173 -7.25 -3.49 -18.31
N PRO A 174 -7.45 -4.54 -17.49
CA PRO A 174 -6.43 -4.95 -16.53
C PRO A 174 -5.04 -5.20 -17.16
N GLU A 175 -4.94 -5.18 -18.49
CA GLU A 175 -3.77 -5.47 -19.31
C GLU A 175 -3.03 -4.20 -19.80
N GLU A 176 -3.51 -2.97 -19.55
CA GLU A 176 -2.83 -1.71 -19.95
C GLU A 176 -2.12 -0.97 -18.80
N TYR A 177 -1.96 -1.60 -17.64
CA TYR A 177 -0.81 -1.26 -16.80
C TYR A 177 0.30 -2.19 -17.25
N ASP A 178 1.06 -1.75 -18.25
CA ASP A 178 2.24 -2.45 -18.73
C ASP A 178 3.03 -2.98 -17.53
N GLU A 179 3.27 -4.29 -17.52
CA GLU A 179 4.30 -4.90 -16.70
C GLU A 179 5.69 -4.31 -17.02
N GLU A 180 5.83 -3.39 -17.98
CA GLU A 180 7.08 -2.70 -18.34
C GLU A 180 7.63 -1.75 -17.27
N ASP A 181 6.85 -1.38 -16.24
CA ASP A 181 7.39 -0.72 -15.03
C ASP A 181 7.69 -1.71 -13.89
N TRP A 182 7.54 -3.01 -14.14
CA TRP A 182 8.24 -4.04 -13.36
C TRP A 182 9.59 -4.32 -14.03
N PRO A 183 10.68 -4.43 -13.26
CA PRO A 183 11.96 -4.87 -13.83
C PRO A 183 11.74 -6.19 -14.57
N GLU A 184 12.18 -6.25 -15.83
CA GLU A 184 12.06 -7.41 -16.72
C GLU A 184 12.44 -8.71 -15.97
N GLU A 185 11.78 -9.85 -16.27
CA GLU A 185 12.02 -11.14 -15.59
C GLU A 185 13.49 -11.58 -15.55
N ASP A 186 14.34 -11.02 -16.42
CA ASP A 186 15.79 -11.23 -16.42
C ASP A 186 16.50 -10.59 -15.19
N GLU A 187 15.89 -9.61 -14.50
CA GLU A 187 16.30 -9.13 -13.17
C GLU A 187 15.72 -9.95 -12.01
N VAL A 188 14.67 -10.74 -12.25
CA VAL A 188 14.03 -11.61 -11.25
C VAL A 188 14.72 -12.97 -11.15
N GLU A 189 15.45 -13.40 -12.19
CA GLU A 189 16.25 -14.64 -12.16
C GLU A 189 17.42 -14.59 -11.14
N GLY A 190 17.82 -13.38 -10.71
CA GLY A 190 18.75 -13.16 -9.60
C GLY A 190 18.13 -13.35 -8.21
N LEU A 191 16.81 -13.26 -8.09
CA LEU A 191 16.07 -13.35 -6.82
C LEU A 191 15.50 -14.75 -6.54
N THR A 192 15.28 -15.58 -7.57
CA THR A 192 14.79 -16.96 -7.38
C THR A 192 15.90 -18.00 -7.17
N LYS A 193 17.17 -17.68 -7.46
CA LYS A 193 18.30 -18.60 -7.19
C LYS A 193 18.82 -18.61 -5.73
N LEU A 194 18.26 -17.79 -4.83
CA LEU A 194 18.65 -17.76 -3.41
C LEU A 194 17.75 -18.57 -2.47
N ARG A 195 16.81 -19.35 -3.00
CA ARG A 195 16.06 -20.36 -2.23
C ARG A 195 16.11 -21.69 -2.95
N LEU A 196 17.16 -22.46 -2.73
CA LEU A 196 17.21 -23.92 -2.73
C LEU A 196 18.67 -24.37 -2.60
N HIS A 197 19.28 -24.12 -1.44
CA HIS A 197 20.35 -24.94 -0.88
C HIS A 197 20.39 -24.69 0.62
N ASP A 198 19.59 -25.48 1.35
CA ASP A 198 19.85 -25.96 2.70
C ASP A 198 18.76 -26.99 3.06
N ASN A 199 18.95 -28.21 2.54
CA ASN A 199 18.71 -29.52 3.15
C ASN A 199 19.05 -30.63 2.15
#